data_AF-K2HQ49-F1
#
_entry.id   AF-K2HQ49-F1
#
_cell.length_a   1.000
_cell.length_b   1.000
_cell.length_c   1.000
_cell.angle_alpha   90.00
_cell.angle_beta   90.00
_cell.angle_gamma   90.00
#
_symmetry.space_group_name_H-M   'P 1'
#
loop_
_entity.id
_entity.type
_entity.pdbx_description
1 polymer ?
#
loop_
_entity_poly.entity_id
_entity_poly.type
_entity_poly.pdbx_seq_one_letter_code
_entity_poly.pdbx_strand_id
1 'polypeptide(L)'
;MATIGESSGFVKFFRRERRCGDFVFATAMLAFSLFLVVSFPSQTATARGTAWAAQPTLWPAIGVFGMAAFAALNLLSSVLSPRVPGRWQELRVWLGFLEYAGWFLLYVLLVPQLGYLPMSILIAVALTWRSGYRSLPMTLVAVLAGVGIVVLFKAGLRVNVPGGAVYDLLPAGLRNIFIVYF
;
A
#
# COMPACT_ATOMS: atom_id res chain seq x y z
N MET A 1 -38.17 8.87 -39.44
CA MET A 1 -36.92 9.66 -39.42
C MET A 1 -35.95 8.90 -38.53
N ALA A 2 -34.89 8.35 -39.12
CA ALA A 2 -34.20 7.16 -38.63
C ALA A 2 -33.38 7.36 -37.34
N THR A 3 -33.51 6.37 -36.45
CA THR A 3 -32.73 6.14 -35.24
C THR A 3 -31.26 5.91 -35.58
N ILE A 4 -30.38 6.79 -35.10
CA ILE A 4 -28.93 6.66 -35.27
C ILE A 4 -28.44 5.51 -34.36
N GLY A 5 -28.34 4.34 -34.99
CA GLY A 5 -27.34 3.29 -34.80
C GLY A 5 -26.85 2.98 -33.40
N GLU A 6 -27.19 1.78 -32.92
CA GLU A 6 -26.42 1.04 -31.93
C GLU A 6 -24.93 1.06 -32.29
N SER A 7 -24.14 1.88 -31.58
CA SER A 7 -22.68 1.82 -31.70
C SER A 7 -22.23 0.47 -31.14
N SER A 8 -21.86 -0.43 -32.04
CA SER A 8 -21.21 -1.73 -31.79
C SER A 8 -20.37 -1.72 -30.52
N GLY A 9 -20.58 -2.71 -29.63
CA GLY A 9 -19.82 -2.87 -28.39
C GLY A 9 -18.30 -2.83 -28.58
N PHE A 10 -17.81 -3.15 -29.79
CA PHE A 10 -16.41 -3.00 -30.19
C PHE A 10 -15.89 -1.56 -30.05
N VAL A 11 -16.65 -0.55 -30.48
CA VAL A 11 -16.24 0.88 -30.41
C VAL A 11 -16.15 1.37 -28.96
N LYS A 12 -16.96 0.81 -28.05
CA LYS A 12 -16.89 1.12 -26.61
C LYS A 12 -15.57 0.66 -25.99
N PHE A 13 -14.99 -0.45 -26.42
CA PHE A 13 -13.67 -0.89 -25.93
C PHE A 13 -12.53 0.05 -26.33
N PHE A 14 -12.63 0.70 -27.50
CA PHE A 14 -11.64 1.69 -27.95
C PHE A 14 -11.90 3.10 -27.43
N ARG A 15 -13.04 3.34 -26.76
CA ARG A 15 -13.30 4.62 -26.11
C ARG A 15 -12.45 4.69 -24.83
N ARG A 16 -11.33 5.40 -24.89
CA ARG A 16 -10.54 5.77 -23.71
C ARG A 16 -11.35 6.74 -22.85
N GLU A 17 -12.13 6.20 -21.91
CA GLU A 17 -12.75 6.99 -20.86
C GLU A 17 -11.64 7.54 -19.95
N ARG A 18 -11.39 8.85 -20.01
CA ARG A 18 -10.40 9.48 -19.13
C ARG A 18 -10.96 9.62 -17.73
N ARG A 19 -10.15 9.20 -16.75
CA ARG A 19 -10.41 9.41 -15.32
C ARG A 19 -9.90 10.78 -14.90
N CYS A 20 -10.60 11.45 -13.98
CA CYS A 20 -10.31 12.82 -13.58
C CYS A 20 -8.95 12.97 -12.86
N GLY A 21 -8.42 11.88 -12.31
CA GLY A 21 -7.15 11.78 -11.59
C GLY A 21 -5.92 11.60 -12.48
N ASP A 22 -6.07 11.37 -13.78
CA ASP A 22 -4.97 11.10 -14.73
C ASP A 22 -3.87 12.17 -14.67
N PHE A 23 -4.26 13.45 -14.55
CA PHE A 23 -3.30 14.56 -14.44
C PHE A 23 -2.50 14.55 -13.14
N VAL A 24 -3.16 14.27 -12.00
CA VAL A 24 -2.49 14.23 -10.70
C VAL A 24 -1.53 13.04 -10.65
N PHE A 25 -1.99 11.89 -11.14
CA PHE A 25 -1.18 10.70 -11.26
C PHE A 25 0.06 10.95 -12.13
N ALA A 26 -0.11 11.51 -13.32
CA ALA A 26 0.99 11.80 -14.22
C ALA A 26 2.00 12.80 -13.61
N THR A 27 1.51 13.81 -12.90
CA THR A 27 2.36 14.80 -12.21
C THR A 27 3.15 14.14 -11.06
N ALA A 28 2.47 13.35 -10.23
CA ALA A 28 3.11 12.64 -9.11
C ALA A 28 4.14 11.62 -9.61
N MET A 29 3.83 10.89 -10.68
CA MET A 29 4.74 9.91 -11.28
C MET A 29 5.98 10.58 -11.88
N LEU A 30 5.81 11.72 -12.57
CA LEU A 30 6.95 12.49 -13.06
C LEU A 30 7.82 12.99 -11.90
N ALA A 31 7.23 13.59 -10.87
CA ALA A 31 7.96 14.05 -9.69
C ALA A 31 8.74 12.92 -9.01
N PHE A 32 8.13 11.75 -8.82
CA PHE A 32 8.77 10.57 -8.24
C PHE A 32 9.91 10.04 -9.13
N SER A 33 9.71 9.99 -10.45
CA SER A 33 10.76 9.58 -11.39
C SER A 33 11.95 10.53 -11.40
N LEU A 34 11.73 11.83 -11.32
CA LEU A 34 12.78 12.84 -11.23
C LEU A 34 13.54 12.72 -9.90
N PHE A 35 12.82 12.49 -8.80
CA PHE A 35 13.44 12.20 -7.51
C PHE A 35 14.38 10.98 -7.59
N LEU A 36 13.95 9.91 -8.27
CA LEU A 36 14.79 8.73 -8.48
C LEU A 36 15.99 9.02 -9.37
N VAL A 37 15.82 9.78 -10.48
CA VAL A 37 16.94 10.19 -11.34
C VAL A 37 17.98 10.99 -10.55
N VAL A 38 17.55 11.94 -9.71
CA VAL A 38 18.44 12.76 -8.88
C VAL A 38 19.14 11.92 -7.80
N SER A 39 18.42 10.95 -7.22
CA SER A 39 18.96 10.06 -6.19
C SER A 39 19.87 8.97 -6.76
N PHE A 40 19.73 8.63 -8.05
CA PHE A 40 20.36 7.48 -8.69
C PHE A 40 21.90 7.45 -8.52
N PRO A 41 22.65 8.53 -8.78
CA PRO A 41 24.11 8.48 -8.69
C PRO A 41 24.62 8.19 -7.26
N SER A 42 23.84 8.56 -6.24
CA SER A 42 24.21 8.32 -4.84
C SER A 42 23.97 6.89 -4.36
N GLN A 43 23.17 6.10 -5.10
CA GLN A 43 22.75 4.75 -4.70
C GLN A 43 23.32 3.64 -5.58
N THR A 44 24.11 3.97 -6.60
CA THR A 44 24.64 2.99 -7.55
C THR A 44 26.16 2.99 -7.59
N ALA A 45 26.77 1.80 -7.52
CA ALA A 45 28.21 1.61 -7.63
C ALA A 45 28.57 0.95 -8.97
N THR A 46 29.52 1.52 -9.69
CA THR A 46 30.05 0.93 -10.93
C THR A 46 31.20 -0.02 -10.58
N ALA A 47 31.07 -1.29 -10.97
CA ALA A 47 32.13 -2.27 -10.83
C ALA A 47 33.22 -2.06 -11.90
N ARG A 48 34.49 -2.16 -11.51
CA ARG A 48 35.63 -2.15 -12.44
C ARG A 48 35.88 -3.57 -12.97
N GLY A 49 36.20 -3.69 -14.25
CA GLY A 49 36.56 -4.98 -14.87
C GLY A 49 35.37 -5.85 -15.30
N THR A 50 34.14 -5.38 -15.14
CA THR A 50 32.93 -6.06 -15.65
C THR A 50 32.57 -5.57 -17.03
N ALA A 51 32.07 -6.46 -17.89
CA ALA A 51 31.52 -6.10 -19.19
C ALA A 51 30.43 -5.02 -19.05
N TRP A 52 30.30 -4.14 -20.05
CA TRP A 52 29.33 -3.03 -20.04
C TRP A 52 27.90 -3.48 -19.71
N ALA A 53 27.41 -4.53 -20.40
CA ALA A 53 26.07 -5.08 -20.19
C ALA A 53 25.86 -5.75 -18.81
N ALA A 54 26.96 -6.10 -18.14
CA ALA A 54 26.97 -6.72 -16.82
C ALA A 54 27.21 -5.70 -15.70
N GLN A 55 27.28 -4.40 -16.02
CA GLN A 55 27.40 -3.38 -14.98
C GLN A 55 26.13 -3.37 -14.11
N PRO A 56 26.28 -3.43 -12.77
CA PRO A 56 25.14 -3.37 -11.85
C PRO A 56 24.28 -2.12 -12.02
N THR A 57 24.86 -1.04 -12.56
CA THR A 57 24.22 0.26 -12.75
C THR A 57 23.43 0.37 -14.05
N LEU A 58 23.74 -0.43 -15.08
CA LEU A 58 23.21 -0.21 -16.43
C LEU A 58 21.70 -0.43 -16.51
N TRP A 59 21.21 -1.60 -16.10
CA TRP A 59 19.79 -1.94 -16.19
C TRP A 59 18.91 -1.08 -15.27
N PRO A 60 19.31 -0.82 -14.01
CA PRO A 60 18.61 0.16 -13.18
C PRO A 60 18.58 1.56 -13.82
N ALA A 61 19.66 2.02 -14.45
CA ALA A 61 19.69 3.31 -15.13
C ALA A 61 18.68 3.35 -16.27
N ILE A 62 18.70 2.36 -17.16
CA ILE A 62 17.73 2.25 -18.27
C ILE A 62 16.30 2.28 -17.74
N GLY A 63 16.01 1.55 -16.65
CA GLY A 63 14.70 1.55 -16.00
C GLY A 63 14.30 2.93 -15.48
N VAL A 64 15.16 3.60 -14.72
CA VAL A 64 14.88 4.91 -14.10
C VAL A 64 14.74 6.02 -15.15
N PHE A 65 15.68 6.12 -16.10
CA PHE A 65 15.61 7.10 -17.18
C PHE A 65 14.45 6.82 -18.13
N GLY A 66 14.19 5.56 -18.46
CA GLY A 66 13.02 5.15 -19.24
C GLY A 66 11.72 5.55 -18.56
N MET A 67 11.58 5.25 -17.26
CA MET A 67 10.43 5.66 -16.46
C MET A 67 10.24 7.18 -16.47
N ALA A 68 11.32 7.97 -16.33
CA ALA A 68 11.24 9.43 -16.38
C ALA A 68 10.77 9.95 -17.75
N ALA A 69 11.29 9.37 -18.85
CA ALA A 69 10.87 9.72 -20.21
C ALA A 69 9.39 9.41 -20.44
N PHE A 70 8.93 8.21 -20.08
CA PHE A 70 7.52 7.83 -20.23
C PHE A 70 6.60 8.61 -19.29
N ALA A 71 7.04 8.94 -18.07
CA ALA A 71 6.27 9.80 -17.17
C ALA A 71 6.11 11.22 -17.73
N ALA A 72 7.14 11.77 -18.38
CA ALA A 72 7.07 13.07 -19.04
C ALA A 72 6.10 13.04 -20.23
N LEU A 73 6.17 11.99 -21.07
CA LEU A 73 5.21 11.79 -22.16
C LEU A 73 3.77 11.61 -21.64
N ASN A 74 3.59 10.91 -20.53
CA ASN A 74 2.28 10.73 -19.91
C ASN A 74 1.71 12.07 -19.41
N LEU A 75 2.54 12.89 -18.74
CA LEU A 75 2.13 14.22 -18.31
C LEU A 75 1.81 15.12 -19.51
N LEU A 76 2.62 15.10 -20.57
CA LEU A 76 2.35 15.83 -21.81
C LEU A 76 1.01 15.39 -22.43
N SER A 77 0.77 14.07 -22.51
CA SER A 77 -0.51 13.51 -22.96
C SER A 77 -1.67 13.95 -22.08
N SER A 78 -1.46 14.12 -20.78
CA SER A 78 -2.48 14.61 -19.85
C SER A 78 -2.74 16.11 -20.00
N VAL A 79 -1.70 16.92 -20.19
CA VAL A 79 -1.78 18.38 -20.36
C VAL A 79 -2.47 18.78 -21.67
N LEU A 80 -2.16 18.10 -22.77
CA LEU A 80 -2.72 18.37 -24.09
C LEU A 80 -4.19 17.93 -24.23
N SER A 81 -4.79 17.37 -23.18
CA SER A 81 -6.11 16.74 -23.24
C SER A 81 -7.19 17.54 -22.55
N PRO A 82 -8.46 17.40 -22.98
CA PRO A 82 -9.59 18.06 -22.34
C PRO A 82 -9.69 17.72 -20.86
N ARG A 83 -9.95 18.74 -20.03
CA ARG A 83 -10.04 18.58 -18.57
C ARG A 83 -11.42 18.10 -18.18
N VAL A 84 -11.48 17.05 -17.37
CA VAL A 84 -12.72 16.53 -16.78
C VAL A 84 -12.84 17.02 -15.33
N PRO A 85 -14.00 17.55 -14.91
CA PRO A 85 -14.22 17.96 -13.51
C PRO A 85 -14.30 16.74 -12.57
N GLY A 86 -13.91 16.89 -11.30
CA GLY A 86 -14.01 15.81 -10.29
C GLY A 86 -12.69 15.31 -9.69
N ARG A 87 -11.54 15.88 -10.08
CA ARG A 87 -10.19 15.52 -9.59
C ARG A 87 -10.07 15.39 -8.06
N TRP A 88 -10.69 16.31 -7.32
CA TRP A 88 -10.64 16.33 -5.86
C TRP A 88 -11.35 15.15 -5.20
N GLN A 89 -12.40 14.61 -5.84
CA GLN A 89 -13.10 13.43 -5.32
C GLN A 89 -12.20 12.19 -5.45
N GLU A 90 -11.51 12.04 -6.57
CA GLU A 90 -10.59 10.93 -6.81
C GLU A 90 -9.38 10.98 -5.86
N LEU A 91 -8.81 12.17 -5.64
CA LEU A 91 -7.77 12.40 -4.63
C LEU A 91 -8.23 11.99 -3.21
N ARG A 92 -9.47 12.31 -2.83
CA ARG A 92 -10.02 11.89 -1.51
C ARG A 92 -10.12 10.37 -1.41
N VAL A 93 -10.50 9.69 -2.49
CA VAL A 93 -10.50 8.22 -2.53
C VAL A 93 -9.08 7.68 -2.35
N TRP A 94 -8.08 8.29 -3.02
CA TRP A 94 -6.69 7.87 -2.88
C TRP A 94 -6.16 8.05 -1.46
N LEU A 95 -6.43 9.21 -0.84
CA LEU A 95 -6.08 9.46 0.55
C LEU A 95 -6.80 8.51 1.51
N GLY A 96 -8.02 8.07 1.16
CA GLY A 96 -8.74 7.04 1.91
C GLY A 96 -7.98 5.72 2.03
N PHE A 97 -7.18 5.33 1.02
CA PHE A 97 -6.33 4.14 1.13
C PHE A 97 -5.14 4.36 2.07
N LEU A 98 -4.59 5.57 2.13
CA LEU A 98 -3.49 5.89 3.04
C LEU A 98 -3.90 5.76 4.51
N GLU A 99 -5.17 5.94 4.83
CA GLU A 99 -5.68 5.69 6.18
C GLU A 99 -5.42 4.24 6.61
N TYR A 100 -5.70 3.26 5.76
CA TYR A 100 -5.47 1.84 6.05
C TYR A 100 -3.98 1.51 6.15
N ALA A 101 -3.13 2.16 5.35
CA ALA A 101 -1.67 2.08 5.54
C ALA A 101 -1.27 2.66 6.91
N GLY A 102 -1.90 3.75 7.34
CA GLY A 102 -1.72 4.33 8.67
C GLY A 102 -2.10 3.37 9.80
N TRP A 103 -3.23 2.66 9.67
CA TRP A 103 -3.63 1.62 10.62
C TRP A 103 -2.61 0.47 10.71
N PHE A 104 -2.05 0.06 9.57
CA PHE A 104 -0.99 -0.94 9.54
C PHE A 104 0.31 -0.44 10.21
N LEU A 105 0.73 0.80 9.92
CA LEU A 105 1.91 1.39 10.56
C LEU A 105 1.71 1.52 12.08
N LEU A 106 0.53 1.97 12.51
CA LEU A 106 0.16 2.04 13.93
C LEU A 106 0.28 0.67 14.60
N TYR A 107 -0.23 -0.37 13.95
CA TYR A 107 -0.10 -1.75 14.43
C TYR A 107 1.37 -2.16 14.58
N VAL A 108 2.20 -1.99 13.54
CA VAL A 108 3.63 -2.35 13.58
C VAL A 108 4.38 -1.64 14.70
N LEU A 109 4.07 -0.36 14.95
CA LEU A 109 4.74 0.44 15.98
C LEU A 109 4.32 0.07 17.41
N LEU A 110 3.07 -0.37 17.59
CA LEU A 110 2.50 -0.66 18.91
C LEU A 110 2.63 -2.12 19.32
N VAL A 111 2.75 -3.07 18.38
CA VAL A 111 2.95 -4.50 18.69
C VAL A 111 4.12 -4.75 19.65
N PRO A 112 5.32 -4.15 19.46
CA PRO A 112 6.44 -4.34 20.41
C PRO A 112 6.15 -3.82 21.82
N GLN A 113 5.22 -2.88 21.97
CA GLN A 113 4.89 -2.27 23.26
C GLN A 113 3.80 -3.07 23.97
N LEU A 114 2.68 -3.30 23.29
CA LEU A 114 1.46 -3.86 23.88
C LEU A 114 1.37 -5.38 23.73
N GLY A 115 2.12 -5.97 22.80
CA GLY A 115 2.11 -7.39 22.51
C GLY A 115 1.26 -7.76 21.30
N TYR A 116 1.56 -8.91 20.71
CA TYR A 116 1.01 -9.33 19.41
C TYR A 116 -0.49 -9.63 19.49
N LEU A 117 -0.93 -10.39 20.51
CA LEU A 117 -2.33 -10.74 20.69
C LEU A 117 -3.26 -9.54 20.97
N PRO A 118 -3.02 -8.72 22.01
CA PRO A 118 -3.91 -7.61 22.32
C PRO A 118 -3.95 -6.60 21.16
N MET A 119 -2.82 -6.31 20.51
CA MET A 119 -2.82 -5.39 19.36
C MET A 119 -3.56 -5.92 18.15
N SER A 120 -3.44 -7.22 17.85
CA SER A 120 -4.17 -7.83 16.74
C SER A 120 -5.68 -7.74 16.95
N ILE A 121 -6.15 -7.99 18.18
CA ILE A 121 -7.57 -7.86 18.52
C ILE A 121 -8.03 -6.40 18.44
N LEU A 122 -7.27 -5.47 19.04
CA LEU A 122 -7.61 -4.05 19.07
C LEU A 122 -7.70 -3.48 17.64
N ILE A 123 -6.73 -3.78 16.77
CA ILE A 123 -6.73 -3.30 15.39
C ILE A 123 -7.84 -3.95 14.57
N ALA A 124 -8.07 -5.26 14.73
CA ALA A 124 -9.18 -5.93 14.06
C ALA A 124 -10.53 -5.29 14.41
N VAL A 125 -10.81 -5.09 15.70
CA VAL A 125 -12.05 -4.45 16.16
C VAL A 125 -12.14 -3.00 15.68
N ALA A 126 -11.06 -2.21 15.81
CA ALA A 126 -11.03 -0.82 15.40
C ALA A 126 -11.32 -0.67 13.89
N LEU A 127 -10.71 -1.51 13.04
CA LEU A 127 -10.95 -1.51 11.60
C LEU A 127 -12.37 -1.98 11.23
N THR A 128 -12.91 -2.98 11.93
CA THR A 128 -14.30 -3.43 11.74
C THR A 128 -15.29 -2.31 12.07
N TRP A 129 -15.09 -1.60 13.18
CA TRP A 129 -15.91 -0.43 13.55
C TRP A 129 -15.74 0.74 12.58
N ARG A 130 -14.50 1.00 12.16
CA ARG A 130 -14.18 2.04 11.18
C ARG A 130 -14.82 1.78 9.82
N SER A 131 -14.98 0.51 9.45
CA SER A 131 -15.67 0.08 8.23
C SER A 131 -17.20 0.15 8.35
N GLY A 132 -17.73 0.55 9.51
CA GLY A 132 -19.16 0.74 9.76
C GLY A 132 -19.85 -0.44 10.43
N TYR A 133 -19.17 -1.58 10.60
CA TYR A 133 -19.73 -2.78 11.22
C TYR A 133 -19.67 -2.66 12.75
N ARG A 134 -20.67 -2.02 13.33
CA ARG A 134 -20.75 -1.75 14.78
C ARG A 134 -21.64 -2.71 15.56
N SER A 135 -22.16 -3.75 14.92
CA SER A 135 -23.00 -4.72 15.62
C SER A 135 -22.15 -5.63 16.52
N LEU A 136 -22.73 -6.06 17.65
CA LEU A 136 -22.12 -7.02 18.58
C LEU A 136 -21.61 -8.30 17.87
N PRO A 137 -22.37 -8.97 16.97
CA PRO A 137 -21.88 -10.15 16.27
C PRO A 137 -20.64 -9.85 15.41
N MET A 138 -20.59 -8.71 14.73
CA MET A 138 -19.42 -8.33 13.93
C MET A 138 -18.20 -8.04 14.80
N THR A 139 -18.40 -7.46 15.97
CA THR A 139 -17.32 -7.22 16.94
C THR A 139 -16.76 -8.55 17.45
N LEU A 140 -17.62 -9.53 17.76
CA LEU A 140 -17.19 -10.88 18.15
C LEU A 140 -16.41 -11.58 17.04
N VAL A 141 -16.88 -11.50 15.80
CA VAL A 141 -16.15 -12.05 14.64
C VAL A 141 -14.78 -11.39 14.49
N ALA A 142 -14.67 -10.07 14.69
CA ALA A 142 -13.40 -9.35 14.63
C ALA A 142 -12.42 -9.80 15.73
N VAL A 143 -12.91 -10.01 16.95
CA VAL A 143 -12.10 -10.56 18.06
C VAL A 143 -11.62 -11.96 17.72
N LEU A 144 -12.52 -12.85 17.27
CA LEU A 144 -12.17 -14.22 16.89
C LEU A 144 -11.19 -14.26 15.73
N ALA A 145 -11.35 -13.37 14.75
CA ALA A 145 -10.41 -13.22 13.64
C ALA A 145 -9.02 -12.76 14.13
N GLY A 146 -8.95 -11.76 15.02
CA GLY A 146 -7.70 -11.31 15.62
C GLY A 146 -6.97 -12.43 16.37
N VAL A 147 -7.70 -13.22 17.18
CA VAL A 147 -7.16 -14.41 17.86
C VAL A 147 -6.71 -15.47 16.84
N GLY A 148 -7.53 -15.77 15.84
CA GLY A 148 -7.24 -16.76 14.82
C GLY A 148 -6.00 -16.42 13.99
N ILE A 149 -5.81 -15.15 13.64
CA ILE A 149 -4.59 -14.65 12.98
C ILE A 149 -3.39 -14.91 13.87
N VAL A 150 -3.44 -14.54 15.15
CA VAL A 150 -2.31 -14.71 16.06
C VAL A 150 -1.93 -16.18 16.22
N VAL A 151 -2.92 -17.05 16.41
CA VAL A 151 -2.72 -18.50 16.51
C VAL A 151 -2.16 -19.06 15.20
N LEU A 152 -2.68 -18.66 14.05
CA LEU A 152 -2.18 -19.11 12.74
C LEU A 152 -0.70 -18.74 12.54
N PHE A 153 -0.31 -17.51 12.85
CA PHE A 153 1.06 -17.03 12.65
C PHE A 153 2.04 -17.59 13.68
N LYS A 154 1.67 -17.65 14.96
CA LYS A 154 2.57 -18.11 16.02
C LYS A 154 2.59 -19.64 16.16
N ALA A 155 1.43 -20.29 16.13
CA ALA A 155 1.34 -21.76 16.25
C ALA A 155 1.49 -22.47 14.89
N GLY A 156 0.89 -21.94 13.82
CA GLY A 156 0.97 -22.54 12.48
C GLY A 156 2.30 -22.24 11.78
N LEU A 157 2.66 -20.96 11.66
CA LEU A 157 3.83 -20.50 10.90
C LEU A 157 5.12 -20.36 11.73
N ARG A 158 5.04 -20.55 13.06
CA ARG A 158 6.18 -20.43 14.01
C ARG A 158 6.98 -19.13 13.85
N VAL A 159 6.30 -18.03 13.56
CA VAL A 159 6.95 -16.73 13.40
C VAL A 159 7.45 -16.22 14.76
N ASN A 160 8.73 -15.86 14.82
CA ASN A 160 9.33 -15.22 15.99
C ASN A 160 8.87 -13.77 16.08
N VAL A 161 7.82 -13.52 16.86
CA VAL A 161 7.34 -12.16 17.16
C VAL A 161 7.87 -11.77 18.55
N PRO A 162 8.51 -10.60 18.70
CA PRO A 162 8.98 -10.13 20.00
C PRO A 162 7.81 -9.98 20.97
N GLY A 163 8.00 -10.45 22.20
CA GLY A 163 7.02 -10.26 23.28
C GLY A 163 6.83 -8.77 23.58
N GLY A 164 5.59 -8.37 23.88
CA GLY A 164 5.27 -6.97 24.19
C GLY A 164 5.89 -6.53 25.52
N ALA A 165 6.44 -5.31 25.58
CA ALA A 165 7.01 -4.74 26.80
C ALA A 165 6.01 -4.72 27.99
N VAL A 166 4.71 -4.57 27.71
CA VAL A 166 3.65 -4.64 28.73
C VAL A 166 3.55 -6.02 29.40
N TYR A 167 4.05 -7.08 28.77
CA TYR A 167 4.04 -8.41 29.37
C TYR A 167 4.96 -8.51 30.60
N ASP A 168 5.93 -7.61 30.76
CA ASP A 168 6.80 -7.56 31.94
C ASP A 168 6.08 -7.03 33.19
N LEU A 169 4.92 -6.39 33.03
CA LEU A 169 4.09 -5.93 34.13
C LEU A 169 3.13 -7.00 34.66
N LEU A 170 3.01 -8.14 33.97
CA LEU A 170 2.12 -9.24 34.35
C LEU A 170 2.72 -10.07 35.50
N PRO A 171 1.89 -10.63 36.40
CA PRO A 171 2.33 -11.61 37.39
C PRO A 171 3.07 -12.78 36.74
N ALA A 172 4.09 -13.32 37.43
CA ALA A 172 5.05 -14.28 36.85
C ALA A 172 4.41 -15.47 36.11
N GLY A 173 3.27 -15.98 36.59
CA GLY A 173 2.54 -17.07 35.95
C GLY A 173 1.91 -16.69 34.60
N LEU A 174 1.34 -15.49 34.48
CA LEU A 174 0.74 -15.01 33.23
C LEU A 174 1.81 -14.51 32.24
N ARG A 175 2.86 -13.86 32.74
CA ARG A 175 3.98 -13.39 31.92
C ARG A 175 4.61 -14.51 31.08
N ASN A 176 4.85 -15.67 31.69
CA ASN A 176 5.46 -16.80 30.97
C ASN A 176 4.54 -17.33 29.85
N ILE A 177 3.22 -17.41 30.10
CA ILE A 177 2.24 -17.84 29.09
C ILE A 177 2.23 -16.85 27.92
N PHE A 178 2.19 -15.55 28.18
CA PHE A 178 2.13 -14.54 27.13
C PHE A 178 3.43 -14.45 26.32
N ILE A 179 4.60 -14.51 26.93
CA ILE A 179 5.88 -14.47 26.19
C ILE A 179 6.05 -15.71 25.31
N VAL A 180 5.76 -16.90 25.86
CA VAL A 180 5.96 -18.17 25.13
C VAL A 180 4.92 -18.33 24.02
N TYR A 181 3.65 -18.01 24.28
CA TYR A 181 2.55 -18.35 23.35
C TYR A 181 1.96 -17.18 22.58
N PHE A 182 2.19 -15.91 22.96
CA PHE A 182 1.53 -14.72 22.38
C PHE A 182 2.43 -13.47 22.24
#